data_AF-A0A178LY93-F1
#
_entry.id   AF-A0A178LY93-F1
#
_cell.length_a   1.000
_cell.length_b   1.000
_cell.length_c   1.000
_cell.angle_alpha   90.00
_cell.angle_beta   90.00
_cell.angle_gamma   90.00
#
_symmetry.space_group_name_H-M   'P 1'
#
loop_
_entity.id
_entity.type
_entity.pdbx_description
1 polymer ?
#
loop_
_entity_poly.entity_id
_entity_poly.type
_entity_poly.pdbx_seq_one_letter_code
_entity_poly.pdbx_strand_id
1 'polypeptide(L)'
;MSHDWTDNRKNLMLFSGRAHPELAEQVAKELDVAVTAQTARDFANGEIFVRFDESVRGSDAFVLQSHPAPLNTWLMEQLLMIDALKRGSAKRITAILPFYPYARQDKKHRGREPISARLVADLYKTAGADRIVTVDLHTDQIQGFFDGPVDHMRAQKLLTGYIADNYADHDMVVVSPDSGRVRVAEKWADALGGVPLAFIHKTRDPLVPNQVKSNRVVGDVRGRTCILTDDMIDTGGTIAGAVRLLKEDGAADVVIAATHGVLSDPARERLAASGAREVIVTNTLPIGEDKMFPQLTVLSIAPLLANTIRAVFENGSVTGLFDGSA
;
A
#
# COMPACT_ATOMS: atom_id res chain seq x y z
N MET A 1 -43.42 1.39 3.21
CA MET A 1 -43.19 0.47 4.33
C MET A 1 -42.32 1.20 5.35
N SER A 2 -42.87 1.49 6.52
CA SER A 2 -42.18 2.20 7.60
C SER A 2 -41.02 1.34 8.11
N HIS A 3 -39.79 1.83 7.97
CA HIS A 3 -38.63 1.21 8.62
C HIS A 3 -38.76 1.45 10.13
N ASP A 4 -38.82 0.36 10.88
CA ASP A 4 -38.85 0.36 12.33
C ASP A 4 -37.41 0.64 12.83
N TRP A 5 -37.18 1.81 13.41
CA TRP A 5 -35.86 2.31 13.83
C TRP A 5 -35.45 1.82 15.24
N THR A 6 -36.12 0.77 15.75
CA THR A 6 -35.94 0.27 17.12
C THR A 6 -34.81 -0.76 17.27
N ASP A 7 -34.21 -1.22 16.17
CA ASP A 7 -33.11 -2.18 16.24
C ASP A 7 -31.76 -1.47 16.09
N ASN A 8 -30.92 -1.54 17.13
CA ASN A 8 -29.57 -0.98 17.17
C ASN A 8 -28.60 -1.85 16.35
N ARG A 9 -29.05 -2.31 15.17
CA ARG A 9 -28.27 -3.14 14.23
C ARG A 9 -27.13 -2.31 13.66
N LYS A 10 -25.93 -2.87 13.71
CA LYS A 10 -24.80 -2.33 12.95
C LYS A 10 -25.13 -2.39 11.46
N ASN A 11 -24.76 -1.36 10.72
CA ASN A 11 -25.03 -1.25 9.29
C ASN A 11 -23.74 -0.91 8.56
N LEU A 12 -23.14 -1.91 7.89
CA LEU A 12 -21.93 -1.73 7.10
C LEU A 12 -22.30 -1.11 5.75
N MET A 13 -21.68 0.03 5.44
CA MET A 13 -21.77 0.61 4.10
C MET A 13 -20.36 0.81 3.53
N LEU A 14 -20.10 0.20 2.37
CA LEU A 14 -18.84 0.35 1.64
C LEU A 14 -19.00 1.45 0.59
N PHE A 15 -18.06 2.40 0.56
CA PHE A 15 -17.99 3.49 -0.40
C PHE A 15 -16.65 3.42 -1.13
N SER A 16 -16.64 3.78 -2.41
CA SER A 16 -15.43 3.82 -3.22
C SER A 16 -15.22 5.22 -3.77
N GLY A 17 -14.00 5.74 -3.76
CA GLY A 17 -13.65 6.85 -4.64
C GLY A 17 -13.48 6.39 -6.10
N ARG A 18 -13.24 7.34 -7.01
CA ARG A 18 -13.12 7.11 -8.46
C ARG A 18 -11.73 6.63 -8.90
N ALA A 19 -10.73 6.62 -8.02
CA ALA A 19 -9.36 6.35 -8.42
C ALA A 19 -9.09 4.87 -8.73
N HIS A 20 -9.81 3.93 -8.10
CA HIS A 20 -9.61 2.50 -8.28
C HIS A 20 -10.89 1.69 -7.98
N PRO A 21 -11.97 1.90 -8.76
CA PRO A 21 -13.25 1.22 -8.53
C PRO A 21 -13.14 -0.32 -8.60
N GLU A 22 -12.23 -0.86 -9.41
CA GLU A 22 -12.02 -2.30 -9.56
C GLU A 22 -11.61 -2.97 -8.25
N LEU A 23 -10.76 -2.32 -7.44
CA LEU A 23 -10.39 -2.82 -6.11
C LEU A 23 -11.60 -2.78 -5.16
N ALA A 24 -12.41 -1.73 -5.21
CA ALA A 24 -13.59 -1.63 -4.36
C ALA A 24 -14.62 -2.72 -4.67
N GLU A 25 -14.85 -3.02 -5.95
CA GLU A 25 -15.73 -4.13 -6.36
C GLU A 25 -15.19 -5.49 -5.90
N GLN A 26 -13.88 -5.72 -5.99
CA GLN A 26 -13.27 -6.94 -5.45
C GLN A 26 -13.46 -7.04 -3.94
N VAL A 27 -13.25 -5.96 -3.19
CA VAL A 27 -13.48 -5.92 -1.73
C VAL A 27 -14.96 -6.13 -1.39
N ALA A 28 -15.87 -5.52 -2.15
CA ALA A 28 -17.31 -5.67 -1.98
C ALA A 28 -17.75 -7.13 -2.15
N LYS A 29 -17.21 -7.81 -3.18
CA LYS A 29 -17.43 -9.24 -3.43
C LYS A 29 -16.96 -10.12 -2.27
N GLU A 30 -15.76 -9.88 -1.73
CA GLU A 30 -15.23 -10.61 -0.56
C GLU A 30 -16.04 -10.36 0.73
N LEU A 31 -16.70 -9.20 0.82
CA LEU A 31 -17.56 -8.83 1.95
C LEU A 31 -18.99 -9.33 1.83
N ASP A 32 -19.42 -9.77 0.64
CA ASP A 32 -20.82 -10.04 0.27
C ASP A 32 -21.72 -8.81 0.44
N VAL A 33 -21.25 -7.65 -0.04
CA VAL A 33 -21.99 -6.38 -0.06
C VAL A 33 -21.84 -5.71 -1.42
N ALA A 34 -22.64 -4.67 -1.68
CA ALA A 34 -22.47 -3.79 -2.84
C ALA A 34 -21.67 -2.54 -2.45
N VAL A 35 -20.94 -1.96 -3.41
CA VAL A 35 -20.46 -0.59 -3.28
C VAL A 35 -21.67 0.34 -3.31
N THR A 36 -21.78 1.23 -2.32
CA THR A 36 -22.92 2.13 -2.17
C THR A 36 -22.98 3.10 -3.34
N ALA A 37 -24.18 3.27 -3.92
CA ALA A 37 -24.40 4.19 -5.03
C ALA A 37 -24.10 5.64 -4.63
N GLN A 38 -23.37 6.33 -5.51
CA GLN A 38 -22.99 7.72 -5.32
C GLN A 38 -22.88 8.46 -6.65
N THR A 39 -23.08 9.76 -6.57
CA THR A 39 -22.76 10.70 -7.63
C THR A 39 -21.43 11.39 -7.31
N ALA A 40 -20.41 11.15 -8.13
CA ALA A 40 -19.12 11.85 -8.07
C ALA A 40 -18.76 12.43 -9.46
N ARG A 41 -18.45 13.72 -9.54
CA ARG A 41 -18.14 14.41 -10.81
C ARG A 41 -17.28 15.64 -10.60
N ASP A 42 -16.61 16.07 -11.65
CA ASP A 42 -15.82 17.30 -11.67
C ASP A 42 -16.63 18.46 -12.28
N PHE A 43 -16.54 19.64 -11.67
CA PHE A 43 -16.99 20.88 -12.27
C PHE A 43 -15.96 21.41 -13.27
N ALA A 44 -16.37 22.31 -14.16
CA ALA A 44 -15.51 22.84 -15.22
C ALA A 44 -14.25 23.57 -14.71
N ASN A 45 -14.26 24.04 -13.46
CA ASN A 45 -13.13 24.71 -12.81
C ASN A 45 -12.20 23.75 -12.02
N GLY A 46 -12.48 22.44 -12.03
CA GLY A 46 -11.69 21.42 -11.31
C GLY A 46 -12.14 21.13 -9.88
N GLU A 47 -13.24 21.72 -9.41
CA GLU A 47 -13.85 21.32 -8.13
C GLU A 47 -14.50 19.94 -8.24
N ILE A 48 -14.44 19.16 -7.17
CA ILE A 48 -15.02 17.82 -7.10
C ILE A 48 -16.34 17.89 -6.34
N PHE A 49 -17.39 17.33 -6.93
CA PHE A 49 -18.69 17.13 -6.28
C PHE A 49 -18.86 15.67 -5.89
N VAL A 50 -19.27 15.42 -4.64
CA VAL A 50 -19.60 14.08 -4.13
C VAL A 50 -20.94 14.13 -3.41
N ARG A 51 -21.81 13.15 -3.69
CA ARG A 51 -23.06 12.93 -2.97
C ARG A 51 -23.40 11.43 -2.95
N PHE A 52 -23.81 10.92 -1.79
CA PHE A 52 -24.38 9.57 -1.68
C PHE A 52 -25.88 9.61 -2.03
N ASP A 53 -26.33 8.62 -2.79
CA ASP A 53 -27.72 8.57 -3.28
C ASP A 53 -28.68 7.99 -2.21
N GLU A 54 -28.12 7.31 -1.21
CA GLU A 54 -28.83 6.67 -0.11
C GLU A 54 -28.56 7.35 1.24
N SER A 55 -29.40 7.05 2.24
CA SER A 55 -29.19 7.57 3.59
C SER A 55 -28.03 6.88 4.28
N VAL A 56 -27.07 7.67 4.75
CA VAL A 56 -25.90 7.20 5.52
C VAL A 56 -26.07 7.38 7.03
N ARG A 57 -27.27 7.78 7.48
CA ARG A 57 -27.52 8.10 8.89
C ARG A 57 -27.32 6.85 9.75
N GLY A 58 -26.46 6.96 10.75
CA GLY A 58 -26.19 5.91 11.71
C GLY A 58 -25.33 4.75 11.19
N SER A 59 -24.83 4.81 9.96
CA SER A 59 -24.04 3.72 9.37
C SER A 59 -22.61 3.66 9.91
N ASP A 60 -22.04 2.46 9.81
CA ASP A 60 -20.61 2.19 9.90
C ASP A 60 -20.04 2.28 8.48
N ALA A 61 -19.53 3.45 8.13
CA ALA A 61 -19.08 3.78 6.78
C ALA A 61 -17.60 3.43 6.58
N PHE A 62 -17.32 2.68 5.52
CA PHE A 62 -15.97 2.30 5.09
C PHE A 62 -15.68 2.96 3.74
N VAL A 63 -14.76 3.92 3.71
CA VAL A 63 -14.48 4.74 2.52
C VAL A 63 -13.16 4.34 1.90
N LEU A 64 -13.20 3.55 0.83
CA LEU A 64 -12.03 3.06 0.12
C LEU A 64 -11.62 4.03 -1.00
N GLN A 65 -10.38 4.52 -0.93
CA GLN A 65 -9.77 5.29 -2.01
C GLN A 65 -8.27 4.98 -2.08
N SER A 66 -7.81 4.64 -3.28
CA SER A 66 -6.37 4.57 -3.60
C SER A 66 -5.89 5.93 -4.09
N HIS A 67 -4.59 6.23 -3.98
CA HIS A 67 -4.05 7.56 -4.31
C HIS A 67 -2.99 7.52 -5.43
N PRO A 68 -3.34 7.08 -6.67
CA PRO A 68 -2.44 7.13 -7.82
C PRO A 68 -2.19 8.58 -8.29
N ALA A 69 -1.36 8.77 -9.31
CA ALA A 69 -1.28 10.07 -9.97
C ALA A 69 -2.60 10.37 -10.74
N PRO A 70 -3.16 11.59 -10.68
CA PRO A 70 -2.76 12.74 -9.86
C PRO A 70 -3.24 12.63 -8.40
N LEU A 71 -2.30 12.51 -7.47
CA LEU A 71 -2.55 12.15 -6.07
C LEU A 71 -3.48 13.12 -5.33
N ASN A 72 -3.32 14.43 -5.57
CA ASN A 72 -4.07 15.46 -4.85
C ASN A 72 -5.57 15.43 -5.15
N THR A 73 -5.94 15.08 -6.38
CA THR A 73 -7.34 14.94 -6.79
C THR A 73 -8.03 13.89 -5.94
N TRP A 74 -7.39 12.71 -5.79
CA TRP A 74 -7.97 11.59 -5.07
C TRP A 74 -7.99 11.79 -3.56
N LEU A 75 -6.98 12.48 -3.02
CA LEU A 75 -6.97 12.89 -1.61
C LEU A 75 -8.13 13.86 -1.34
N MET A 76 -8.30 14.90 -2.16
CA MET A 76 -9.41 15.86 -2.01
C MET A 76 -10.77 15.18 -2.13
N GLU A 77 -10.94 14.27 -3.09
CA GLU A 77 -12.16 13.50 -3.25
C GLU A 77 -12.50 12.69 -1.99
N GLN A 78 -11.55 11.95 -1.41
CA GLN A 78 -11.82 11.15 -0.21
C GLN A 78 -12.15 12.04 1.00
N LEU A 79 -11.50 13.18 1.14
CA LEU A 79 -11.82 14.16 2.19
C LEU A 79 -13.26 14.68 2.05
N LEU A 80 -13.71 14.96 0.82
CA LEU A 80 -15.08 15.38 0.54
C LEU A 80 -16.10 14.26 0.79
N MET A 81 -15.77 13.01 0.44
CA MET A 81 -16.59 11.84 0.78
C MET A 81 -16.78 11.72 2.29
N ILE A 82 -15.70 11.86 3.07
CA ILE A 82 -15.72 11.80 4.53
C ILE A 82 -16.53 12.94 5.14
N ASP A 83 -16.35 14.18 4.67
CA ASP A 83 -17.15 15.33 5.13
C ASP A 83 -18.64 15.14 4.82
N ALA A 84 -18.98 14.61 3.63
CA ALA A 84 -20.35 14.29 3.26
C ALA A 84 -20.97 13.22 4.18
N LEU A 85 -20.23 12.17 4.56
CA LEU A 85 -20.68 11.17 5.53
C LEU A 85 -20.92 11.77 6.91
N LYS A 86 -19.98 12.60 7.38
CA LYS A 86 -20.08 13.28 8.68
C LYS A 86 -21.32 14.16 8.75
N ARG A 87 -21.57 14.99 7.72
CA ARG A 87 -22.78 15.83 7.62
C ARG A 87 -24.04 15.00 7.41
N GLY A 88 -23.92 13.85 6.74
CA GLY A 88 -24.94 12.82 6.59
C GLY A 88 -25.29 12.07 7.89
N SER A 89 -24.61 12.38 9.01
CA SER A 89 -24.80 11.74 10.31
C SER A 89 -24.44 10.24 10.33
N ALA A 90 -23.41 9.82 9.59
CA ALA A 90 -22.81 8.50 9.78
C ALA A 90 -22.34 8.33 11.24
N LYS A 91 -22.44 7.11 11.78
CA LYS A 91 -22.10 6.82 13.18
C LYS A 91 -20.60 6.68 13.39
N ARG A 92 -19.94 6.00 12.44
CA ARG A 92 -18.49 5.81 12.41
C ARG A 92 -17.99 5.88 10.97
N ILE A 93 -16.87 6.54 10.74
CA ILE A 93 -16.25 6.69 9.42
C ILE A 93 -14.82 6.14 9.46
N THR A 94 -14.59 5.06 8.73
CA THR A 94 -13.26 4.47 8.54
C THR A 94 -12.73 4.86 7.16
N ALA A 95 -11.64 5.62 7.13
CA ALA A 95 -10.91 5.90 5.89
C ALA A 95 -10.00 4.72 5.55
N ILE A 96 -10.22 4.11 4.39
CA ILE A 96 -9.40 3.00 3.90
C ILE A 96 -8.51 3.54 2.78
N LEU A 97 -7.20 3.49 3.02
CA LEU A 97 -6.16 3.99 2.12
C LEU A 97 -5.22 2.84 1.75
N PRO A 98 -5.52 2.05 0.71
CA PRO A 98 -4.64 0.97 0.26
C PRO A 98 -3.22 1.47 -0.04
N PHE A 99 -3.08 2.71 -0.48
CA PHE A 99 -1.82 3.44 -0.59
C PHE A 99 -1.94 4.79 0.13
N TYR A 100 -1.13 5.01 1.16
CA TYR A 100 -1.16 6.24 1.97
C TYR A 100 -0.49 7.40 1.22
N PRO A 101 -1.20 8.52 0.96
CA PRO A 101 -0.65 9.62 0.20
C PRO A 101 0.44 10.35 0.99
N TYR A 102 1.50 10.81 0.30
CA TYR A 102 2.62 11.54 0.89
C TYR A 102 3.44 10.77 1.95
N ALA A 103 3.32 9.44 2.05
CA ALA A 103 3.99 8.63 3.08
C ALA A 103 5.53 8.78 3.14
N ARG A 104 6.18 9.12 2.01
CA ARG A 104 7.63 9.39 1.97
C ARG A 104 8.05 10.73 2.60
N GLN A 105 7.10 11.60 2.94
CA GLN A 105 7.33 12.90 3.58
C GLN A 105 6.89 12.82 5.05
N ASP A 106 7.45 11.84 5.76
CA ASP A 106 7.19 11.43 7.14
C ASP A 106 8.00 12.22 8.18
N LYS A 107 9.06 12.91 7.75
CA LYS A 107 9.91 13.72 8.61
C LYS A 107 10.58 14.83 7.83
N LYS A 108 11.19 15.76 8.56
CA LYS A 108 12.06 16.78 7.99
C LYS A 108 13.45 16.18 7.77
N HIS A 109 13.93 16.16 6.54
CA HIS A 109 15.32 15.84 6.24
C HIS A 109 16.21 17.09 6.33
N ARG A 110 15.64 18.26 6.08
CA ARG A 110 16.27 19.57 6.23
C ARG A 110 15.34 20.56 6.94
N GLY A 111 15.91 21.68 7.37
CA GLY A 111 15.11 22.79 7.89
C GLY A 111 14.08 23.28 6.85
N ARG A 112 12.90 23.71 7.32
CA ARG A 112 11.83 24.34 6.52
C ARG A 112 11.12 23.44 5.49
N GLU A 113 11.15 22.12 5.69
CA GLU A 113 10.33 21.16 4.94
C GLU A 113 9.01 20.85 5.69
N PRO A 114 7.91 20.50 4.98
CA PRO A 114 6.70 19.99 5.60
C PRO A 114 6.88 18.54 6.08
N ILE A 115 6.01 18.11 7.00
CA ILE A 115 5.78 16.69 7.28
C ILE A 115 4.41 16.35 6.68
N SER A 116 4.38 16.19 5.36
CA SER A 116 3.13 16.09 4.61
C SER A 116 2.31 14.86 5.00
N ALA A 117 2.94 13.75 5.40
CA ALA A 117 2.23 12.58 5.91
C ALA A 117 1.43 12.89 7.20
N ARG A 118 1.96 13.77 8.08
CA ARG A 118 1.23 14.25 9.27
C ARG A 118 0.10 15.19 8.88
N LEU A 119 0.35 16.13 7.96
CA LEU A 119 -0.69 17.02 7.45
C LEU A 119 -1.87 16.22 6.88
N VAL A 120 -1.60 15.15 6.12
CA VAL A 120 -2.63 14.23 5.60
C VAL A 120 -3.45 13.62 6.74
N ALA A 121 -2.81 13.12 7.81
CA ALA A 121 -3.53 12.56 8.96
C ALA A 121 -4.43 13.62 9.64
N ASP A 122 -3.93 14.85 9.80
CA ASP A 122 -4.68 15.97 10.37
C ASP A 122 -5.89 16.35 9.49
N LEU A 123 -5.73 16.30 8.16
CA LEU A 123 -6.82 16.55 7.21
C LEU A 123 -7.92 15.48 7.31
N TYR A 124 -7.57 14.19 7.35
CA TYR A 124 -8.55 13.11 7.53
C TYR A 124 -9.29 13.24 8.87
N LYS A 125 -8.57 13.55 9.95
CA LYS A 125 -9.19 13.76 11.26
C LYS A 125 -10.15 14.94 11.23
N THR A 126 -9.75 16.05 10.60
CA THR A 126 -10.55 17.26 10.48
C THR A 126 -11.81 17.02 9.64
N ALA A 127 -11.67 16.33 8.50
CA ALA A 127 -12.79 15.96 7.62
C ALA A 127 -13.83 15.11 8.36
N GLY A 128 -13.40 14.21 9.25
CA GLY A 128 -14.31 13.41 10.07
C GLY A 128 -13.97 11.95 10.21
N ALA A 129 -12.80 11.49 9.78
CA ALA A 129 -12.42 10.09 9.96
C ALA A 129 -12.27 9.77 11.45
N ASP A 130 -12.85 8.65 11.86
CA ASP A 130 -12.70 8.09 13.21
C ASP A 130 -11.53 7.11 13.27
N ARG A 131 -11.22 6.44 12.15
CA ARG A 131 -10.22 5.39 12.00
C ARG A 131 -9.56 5.44 10.63
N ILE A 132 -8.31 5.01 10.56
CA ILE A 132 -7.60 4.76 9.30
C ILE A 132 -7.30 3.26 9.17
N VAL A 133 -7.54 2.69 7.99
CA VAL A 133 -7.00 1.39 7.58
C VAL A 133 -6.07 1.64 6.40
N THR A 134 -4.85 1.10 6.42
CA THR A 134 -3.89 1.29 5.34
C THR A 134 -2.99 0.08 5.17
N VAL A 135 -2.25 -0.03 4.06
CA VAL A 135 -1.37 -1.16 3.76
C VAL A 135 0.05 -0.65 3.60
N ASP A 136 1.00 -1.33 4.26
CA ASP A 136 2.46 -1.09 4.21
C ASP A 136 2.88 0.39 4.13
N LEU A 137 2.64 1.12 5.22
CA LEU A 137 3.16 2.46 5.42
C LEU A 137 4.67 2.51 5.17
N HIS A 138 5.12 3.59 4.52
CA HIS A 138 6.54 3.82 4.25
C HIS A 138 7.40 3.77 5.53
N THR A 139 6.82 4.24 6.64
CA THR A 139 7.39 4.10 7.97
C THR A 139 6.28 3.83 8.99
N ASP A 140 6.55 2.95 9.95
CA ASP A 140 5.56 2.51 10.94
C ASP A 140 5.09 3.65 11.85
N GLN A 141 5.93 4.67 12.05
CA GLN A 141 5.68 5.84 12.89
C GLN A 141 4.53 6.71 12.37
N ILE A 142 4.15 6.60 11.10
CA ILE A 142 2.99 7.33 10.55
C ILE A 142 1.70 6.98 11.31
N GLN A 143 1.61 5.79 11.91
CA GLN A 143 0.48 5.44 12.78
C GLN A 143 0.28 6.44 13.92
N GLY A 144 1.37 6.96 14.49
CA GLY A 144 1.34 7.98 15.55
C GLY A 144 0.98 9.38 15.07
N PHE A 145 0.76 9.59 13.77
CA PHE A 145 0.33 10.88 13.24
C PHE A 145 -1.19 11.09 13.31
N PHE A 146 -1.97 10.03 13.48
CA PHE A 146 -3.42 10.12 13.56
C PHE A 146 -3.88 9.99 15.02
N ASP A 147 -4.69 10.94 15.48
CA ASP A 147 -5.19 10.96 16.87
C ASP A 147 -6.39 10.00 17.08
N GLY A 148 -6.46 8.93 16.30
CA GLY A 148 -7.46 7.85 16.38
C GLY A 148 -6.83 6.50 16.04
N PRO A 149 -7.60 5.40 16.03
CA PRO A 149 -7.06 4.10 15.68
C PRO A 149 -6.56 4.05 14.23
N VAL A 150 -5.39 3.42 14.05
CA VAL A 150 -4.81 3.11 12.74
C VAL A 150 -4.60 1.60 12.68
N ASP A 151 -5.23 0.95 11.72
CA ASP A 151 -4.96 -0.45 11.38
C ASP A 151 -3.96 -0.46 10.22
N HIS A 152 -2.69 -0.77 10.51
CA HIS A 152 -1.62 -0.86 9.53
C HIS A 152 -1.41 -2.31 9.05
N MET A 153 -1.99 -2.62 7.90
CA MET A 153 -1.99 -3.95 7.32
C MET A 153 -0.67 -4.22 6.58
N ARG A 154 -0.22 -5.47 6.59
CA ARG A 154 1.00 -5.90 5.91
C ARG A 154 0.66 -6.82 4.75
N ALA A 155 1.10 -6.49 3.54
CA ALA A 155 0.97 -7.38 2.38
C ALA A 155 2.05 -8.48 2.36
N GLN A 156 2.98 -8.48 3.32
CA GLN A 156 4.08 -9.45 3.41
C GLN A 156 3.59 -10.89 3.22
N LYS A 157 2.59 -11.35 3.99
CA LYS A 157 2.08 -12.74 3.90
C LYS A 157 1.56 -13.09 2.51
N LEU A 158 0.87 -12.14 1.85
CA LEU A 158 0.37 -12.33 0.49
C LEU A 158 1.53 -12.51 -0.50
N LEU A 159 2.53 -11.64 -0.41
CA LEU A 159 3.68 -11.66 -1.31
C LEU A 159 4.60 -12.87 -1.07
N THR A 160 4.91 -13.18 0.20
CA THR A 160 5.73 -14.35 0.56
C THR A 160 5.01 -15.66 0.27
N GLY A 161 3.69 -15.72 0.46
CA GLY A 161 2.89 -16.89 0.08
C GLY A 161 2.97 -17.18 -1.41
N TYR A 162 2.79 -16.16 -2.26
CA TYR A 162 2.95 -16.30 -3.70
C TYR A 162 4.36 -16.78 -4.09
N ILE A 163 5.41 -16.21 -3.47
CA ILE A 163 6.79 -16.63 -3.73
C ILE A 163 7.02 -18.06 -3.28
N ALA A 164 6.58 -18.44 -2.08
CA ALA A 164 6.70 -19.79 -1.57
C ALA A 164 6.03 -20.82 -2.51
N ASP A 165 4.84 -20.50 -3.04
CA ASP A 165 4.10 -21.39 -3.94
C ASP A 165 4.76 -21.55 -5.32
N ASN A 166 5.39 -20.49 -5.85
CA ASN A 166 5.93 -20.47 -7.22
C ASN A 166 7.45 -20.70 -7.32
N TYR A 167 8.16 -20.61 -6.19
CA TYR A 167 9.62 -20.71 -6.11
C TYR A 167 10.09 -21.68 -5.02
N ALA A 168 9.23 -22.60 -4.55
CA ALA A 168 9.54 -23.57 -3.50
C ALA A 168 10.85 -24.36 -3.76
N ASP A 169 11.14 -24.70 -5.01
CA ASP A 169 12.28 -25.52 -5.41
C ASP A 169 13.57 -24.70 -5.63
N HIS A 170 13.53 -23.38 -5.46
CA HIS A 170 14.69 -22.50 -5.66
C HIS A 170 15.53 -22.37 -4.38
N ASP A 171 16.86 -22.36 -4.52
CA ASP A 171 17.76 -21.92 -3.45
C ASP A 171 17.69 -20.39 -3.33
N MET A 172 16.93 -19.91 -2.34
CA MET A 172 16.57 -18.50 -2.21
C MET A 172 17.45 -17.74 -1.21
N VAL A 173 17.59 -16.44 -1.45
CA VAL A 173 18.13 -15.46 -0.49
C VAL A 173 17.28 -14.20 -0.54
N VAL A 174 16.83 -13.71 0.62
CA VAL A 174 16.12 -12.44 0.68
C VAL A 174 17.12 -11.30 0.66
N VAL A 175 16.87 -10.29 -0.16
CA VAL A 175 17.76 -9.14 -0.34
C VAL A 175 17.06 -7.84 0.02
N SER A 176 17.63 -7.11 0.98
CA SER A 176 17.23 -5.73 1.26
C SER A 176 17.95 -4.74 0.32
N PRO A 177 17.25 -3.82 -0.37
CA PRO A 177 17.85 -2.87 -1.32
C PRO A 177 18.68 -1.77 -0.65
N ASP A 178 18.57 -1.61 0.67
CA ASP A 178 19.45 -0.82 1.51
C ASP A 178 19.53 -1.36 2.95
N SER A 179 20.42 -0.80 3.76
CA SER A 179 20.61 -1.20 5.16
C SER A 179 19.48 -0.77 6.10
N GLY A 180 18.64 0.18 5.70
CA GLY A 180 17.55 0.70 6.54
C GLY A 180 16.37 -0.27 6.68
N ARG A 181 16.21 -1.19 5.71
CA ARG A 181 15.09 -2.13 5.64
C ARG A 181 15.45 -3.58 6.01
N VAL A 182 16.65 -3.82 6.56
CA VAL A 182 17.13 -5.17 6.92
C VAL A 182 16.15 -5.92 7.83
N ARG A 183 15.52 -5.25 8.81
CA ARG A 183 14.52 -5.88 9.69
C ARG A 183 13.27 -6.36 8.97
N VAL A 184 12.87 -5.68 7.88
CA VAL A 184 11.73 -6.11 7.06
C VAL A 184 12.14 -7.34 6.26
N ALA A 185 13.31 -7.31 5.64
CA ALA A 185 13.86 -8.43 4.89
C ALA A 185 14.10 -9.68 5.79
N GLU A 186 14.47 -9.50 7.06
CA GLU A 186 14.57 -10.57 8.04
C GLU A 186 13.23 -11.27 8.29
N LYS A 187 12.14 -10.51 8.47
CA LYS A 187 10.78 -11.09 8.58
C LYS A 187 10.37 -11.86 7.33
N TRP A 188 10.77 -11.38 6.15
CA TRP A 188 10.53 -12.07 4.89
C TRP A 188 11.30 -13.38 4.80
N ALA A 189 12.57 -13.37 5.24
CA ALA A 189 13.41 -14.55 5.29
C ALA A 189 12.81 -15.64 6.20
N ASP A 190 12.32 -15.25 7.38
CA ASP A 190 11.61 -16.14 8.31
C ASP A 190 10.33 -16.70 7.67
N ALA A 191 9.52 -15.84 7.03
CA ALA A 191 8.27 -16.23 6.38
C ALA A 191 8.47 -17.17 5.18
N LEU A 192 9.65 -17.13 4.56
CA LEU A 192 10.04 -18.03 3.47
C LEU A 192 10.80 -19.27 3.97
N GLY A 193 10.64 -19.64 5.25
CA GLY A 193 11.21 -20.86 5.82
C GLY A 193 12.61 -20.70 6.40
N GLY A 194 13.01 -19.48 6.78
CA GLY A 194 14.31 -19.19 7.36
C GLY A 194 15.44 -19.15 6.32
N VAL A 195 15.14 -18.66 5.11
CA VAL A 195 16.15 -18.52 4.04
C VAL A 195 17.21 -17.47 4.41
N PRO A 196 18.42 -17.53 3.83
CA PRO A 196 19.46 -16.55 4.13
C PRO A 196 19.08 -15.11 3.77
N LEU A 197 19.74 -14.15 4.43
CA LEU A 197 19.55 -12.72 4.24
C LEU A 197 20.80 -12.08 3.63
N ALA A 198 20.58 -11.18 2.67
CA ALA A 198 21.60 -10.29 2.11
C ALA A 198 21.08 -8.85 2.05
N PHE A 199 21.96 -7.88 1.88
CA PHE A 199 21.58 -6.48 1.68
C PHE A 199 22.59 -5.72 0.83
N ILE A 200 22.12 -4.66 0.18
CA ILE A 200 22.95 -3.77 -0.62
C ILE A 200 23.42 -2.61 0.26
N HIS A 201 24.73 -2.54 0.50
CA HIS A 201 25.34 -1.42 1.20
C HIS A 201 25.76 -0.34 0.19
N LYS A 202 25.20 0.87 0.35
CA LYS A 202 25.55 2.05 -0.45
C LYS A 202 26.60 2.86 0.29
N THR A 203 27.85 2.84 -0.19
CA THR A 203 28.90 3.70 0.35
C THR A 203 28.71 5.10 -0.24
N ARG A 204 28.42 6.11 0.59
CA ARG A 204 28.34 7.51 0.16
C ARG A 204 29.66 8.23 0.43
N ASP A 205 30.11 9.10 -0.48
CA ASP A 205 31.22 10.00 -0.17
C ASP A 205 30.70 11.16 0.70
N PRO A 206 31.12 11.30 1.97
CA PRO A 206 30.70 12.42 2.81
C PRO A 206 31.17 13.78 2.26
N LEU A 207 32.15 13.82 1.36
CA LEU A 207 32.72 15.04 0.78
C LEU A 207 32.05 15.50 -0.52
N VAL A 208 31.23 14.64 -1.16
CA VAL A 208 30.53 14.98 -2.41
C VAL A 208 29.05 14.65 -2.27
N PRO A 209 28.18 15.67 -2.07
CA PRO A 209 26.74 15.46 -2.02
C PRO A 209 26.25 14.73 -3.28
N ASN A 210 25.44 13.69 -3.10
CA ASN A 210 24.82 12.88 -4.16
C ASN A 210 25.75 11.96 -4.99
N GLN A 211 26.99 11.67 -4.56
CA GLN A 211 27.80 10.62 -5.18
C GLN A 211 27.88 9.36 -4.31
N VAL A 212 27.37 8.25 -4.85
CA VAL A 212 27.55 6.90 -4.29
C VAL A 212 28.88 6.35 -4.81
N LYS A 213 29.84 6.11 -3.90
CA LYS A 213 31.20 5.65 -4.20
C LYS A 213 31.25 4.20 -4.66
N SER A 214 30.42 3.34 -4.09
CA SER A 214 30.28 1.93 -4.47
C SER A 214 29.00 1.35 -3.87
N ASN A 215 28.35 0.45 -4.62
CA ASN A 215 27.35 -0.45 -4.08
C ASN A 215 28.02 -1.81 -3.88
N ARG A 216 27.89 -2.39 -2.69
CA ARG A 216 28.39 -3.75 -2.39
C ARG A 216 27.25 -4.60 -1.87
N VAL A 217 27.16 -5.84 -2.35
CA VAL A 217 26.28 -6.86 -1.77
C VAL A 217 26.97 -7.43 -0.53
N VAL A 218 26.23 -7.48 0.59
CA VAL A 218 26.64 -8.12 1.83
C VAL A 218 25.73 -9.32 2.06
N GLY A 219 26.31 -10.51 2.16
CA GLY A 219 25.60 -11.79 2.13
C GLY A 219 26.01 -12.62 0.91
N ASP A 220 25.74 -13.93 0.92
CA ASP A 220 26.04 -14.82 -0.21
C ASP A 220 24.81 -14.93 -1.13
N VAL A 221 24.96 -14.41 -2.34
CA VAL A 221 23.92 -14.42 -3.38
C VAL A 221 24.27 -15.31 -4.57
N ARG A 222 25.47 -15.89 -4.59
CA ARG A 222 26.00 -16.55 -5.78
C ARG A 222 25.26 -17.85 -6.05
N GLY A 223 24.76 -18.00 -7.27
CA GLY A 223 23.99 -19.18 -7.70
C GLY A 223 22.59 -19.26 -7.10
N ARG A 224 22.14 -18.27 -6.33
CA ARG A 224 20.84 -18.26 -5.65
C ARG A 224 19.82 -17.37 -6.37
N THR A 225 18.54 -17.67 -6.16
CA THR A 225 17.44 -16.79 -6.54
C THR A 225 17.28 -15.71 -5.48
N CYS A 226 17.58 -14.47 -5.85
CA CYS A 226 17.47 -13.32 -4.97
C CYS A 226 16.03 -12.80 -4.93
N ILE A 227 15.42 -12.78 -3.75
CA ILE A 227 14.11 -12.16 -3.49
C ILE A 227 14.36 -10.73 -3.04
N LEU A 228 14.28 -9.78 -3.96
CA LEU A 228 14.55 -8.36 -3.72
C LEU A 228 13.27 -7.63 -3.32
N THR A 229 13.21 -7.15 -2.07
CA THR A 229 11.97 -6.63 -1.48
C THR A 229 11.99 -5.11 -1.29
N ASP A 230 10.90 -4.41 -1.57
CA ASP A 230 10.72 -2.99 -1.18
C ASP A 230 9.26 -2.73 -0.77
N ASP A 231 8.96 -1.59 -0.14
CA ASP A 231 7.54 -1.22 0.12
C ASP A 231 6.85 -0.77 -1.16
N MET A 232 7.56 -0.05 -2.02
CA MET A 232 6.99 0.51 -3.24
C MET A 232 8.01 0.71 -4.35
N ILE A 233 7.57 0.59 -5.60
CA ILE A 233 8.38 0.86 -6.79
C ILE A 233 7.80 2.08 -7.51
N ASP A 234 8.59 3.15 -7.56
CA ASP A 234 8.21 4.42 -8.21
C ASP A 234 8.76 4.51 -9.62
N THR A 235 9.95 5.09 -9.84
CA THR A 235 10.56 5.19 -11.18
C THR A 235 11.37 3.95 -11.60
N GLY A 236 11.42 2.90 -10.77
CA GLY A 236 12.18 1.67 -11.03
C GLY A 236 13.71 1.77 -11.00
N GLY A 237 14.30 2.97 -10.84
CA GLY A 237 15.76 3.16 -10.98
C GLY A 237 16.60 2.43 -9.91
N THR A 238 16.23 2.58 -8.64
CA THR A 238 16.94 1.91 -7.53
C THR A 238 16.87 0.39 -7.64
N ILE A 239 15.67 -0.13 -7.87
CA ILE A 239 15.42 -1.58 -7.88
C ILE A 239 16.05 -2.25 -9.11
N ALA A 240 15.99 -1.62 -10.29
CA ALA A 240 16.67 -2.13 -11.49
C ALA A 240 18.21 -2.09 -11.33
N GLY A 241 18.74 -1.05 -10.68
CA GLY A 241 20.17 -0.99 -10.34
C GLY A 241 20.60 -2.09 -9.37
N ALA A 242 19.75 -2.43 -8.40
CA ALA A 242 19.96 -3.53 -7.48
C ALA A 242 19.93 -4.89 -8.19
N VAL A 243 18.98 -5.13 -9.10
CA VAL A 243 18.93 -6.34 -9.94
C VAL A 243 20.24 -6.52 -10.70
N ARG A 244 20.73 -5.47 -11.37
CA ARG A 244 22.00 -5.52 -12.11
C ARG A 244 23.17 -5.90 -11.20
N LEU A 245 23.28 -5.27 -10.03
CA LEU A 245 24.34 -5.55 -9.07
C LEU A 245 24.31 -7.01 -8.58
N LEU A 246 23.12 -7.54 -8.27
CA LEU A 246 22.97 -8.93 -7.84
C LEU A 246 23.40 -9.91 -8.93
N LYS A 247 23.05 -9.63 -10.19
CA LYS A 247 23.50 -10.44 -11.33
C LYS A 247 25.01 -10.38 -11.53
N GLU A 248 25.62 -9.19 -11.42
CA GLU A 248 27.07 -9.01 -11.49
C GLU A 248 27.81 -9.78 -10.37
N ASP A 249 27.20 -9.89 -9.19
CA ASP A 249 27.73 -10.66 -8.05
C ASP A 249 27.48 -12.18 -8.14
N GLY A 250 26.76 -12.61 -9.19
CA GLY A 250 26.58 -14.02 -9.54
C GLY A 250 25.25 -14.64 -9.11
N ALA A 251 24.22 -13.84 -8.79
CA ALA A 251 22.86 -14.35 -8.58
C ALA A 251 22.37 -15.17 -9.80
N ALA A 252 21.71 -16.30 -9.56
CA ALA A 252 21.13 -17.12 -10.62
C ALA A 252 19.92 -16.43 -11.24
N ASP A 253 19.03 -15.91 -10.39
CA ASP A 253 17.82 -15.18 -10.77
C ASP A 253 17.54 -14.06 -9.76
N VAL A 254 16.71 -13.09 -10.15
CA VAL A 254 16.22 -12.04 -9.25
C VAL A 254 14.71 -11.92 -9.42
N VAL A 255 13.97 -12.08 -8.32
CA VAL A 255 12.53 -11.85 -8.22
C VAL A 255 12.34 -10.59 -7.38
N ILE A 256 11.60 -9.62 -7.92
CA ILE A 256 11.29 -8.39 -7.19
C ILE A 256 9.91 -8.54 -6.57
N ALA A 257 9.76 -8.13 -5.31
CA ALA A 257 8.45 -8.02 -4.68
C ALA A 257 8.29 -6.69 -3.96
N ALA A 258 7.18 -5.99 -4.22
CA ALA A 258 6.84 -4.77 -3.51
C ALA A 258 5.34 -4.67 -3.26
N THR A 259 4.94 -3.96 -2.22
CA THR A 259 3.51 -3.76 -1.97
C THR A 259 2.92 -2.83 -3.01
N HIS A 260 3.47 -1.62 -3.16
CA HIS A 260 2.87 -0.59 -4.01
C HIS A 260 3.60 -0.41 -5.34
N GLY A 261 2.95 -0.76 -6.44
CA GLY A 261 3.39 -0.41 -7.78
C GLY A 261 2.99 1.02 -8.16
N VAL A 262 3.75 2.03 -7.72
CA VAL A 262 3.53 3.43 -8.16
C VAL A 262 3.82 3.55 -9.67
N LEU A 263 4.92 2.93 -10.11
CA LEU A 263 5.32 2.73 -11.50
C LEU A 263 5.18 4.01 -12.34
N SER A 264 5.79 5.09 -11.86
CA SER A 264 5.88 6.33 -12.64
C SER A 264 6.96 6.21 -13.72
N ASP A 265 6.82 6.96 -14.81
CA ASP A 265 7.78 6.88 -15.91
C ASP A 265 9.22 7.15 -15.44
N PRO A 266 10.22 6.41 -15.96
CA PRO A 266 10.15 5.32 -16.93
C PRO A 266 10.25 3.93 -16.26
N ALA A 267 9.41 3.65 -15.26
CA ALA A 267 9.50 2.40 -14.49
C ALA A 267 9.26 1.16 -15.34
N ARG A 268 8.26 1.19 -16.22
CA ARG A 268 7.94 0.05 -17.10
C ARG A 268 9.15 -0.37 -17.92
N GLU A 269 9.79 0.57 -18.62
CA GLU A 269 10.94 0.28 -19.48
C GLU A 269 12.12 -0.24 -18.65
N ARG A 270 12.38 0.39 -17.49
CA ARG A 270 13.48 0.00 -16.61
C ARG A 270 13.29 -1.39 -16.03
N LEU A 271 12.08 -1.73 -15.59
CA LEU A 271 11.78 -3.02 -14.99
C LEU A 271 11.79 -4.14 -16.04
N ALA A 272 11.16 -3.91 -17.20
CA ALA A 272 11.18 -4.86 -18.31
C ALA A 272 12.60 -5.17 -18.82
N ALA A 273 13.49 -4.17 -18.82
CA ALA A 273 14.89 -4.32 -19.23
C ALA A 273 15.85 -4.67 -18.08
N SER A 274 15.38 -4.75 -16.83
CA SER A 274 16.24 -4.97 -15.65
C SER A 274 16.89 -6.34 -15.61
N GLY A 275 16.30 -7.31 -16.30
CA GLY A 275 16.68 -8.71 -16.23
C GLY A 275 16.10 -9.45 -15.02
N ALA A 276 15.22 -8.83 -14.21
CA ALA A 276 14.46 -9.57 -13.21
C ALA A 276 13.63 -10.67 -13.88
N ARG A 277 13.55 -11.84 -13.23
CA ARG A 277 12.72 -12.96 -13.67
C ARG A 277 11.25 -12.60 -13.60
N GLU A 278 10.87 -11.93 -12.51
CA GLU A 278 9.51 -11.50 -12.23
C GLU A 278 9.53 -10.24 -11.34
N VAL A 279 8.51 -9.41 -11.51
CA VAL A 279 8.22 -8.25 -10.67
C VAL A 279 6.81 -8.41 -10.12
N ILE A 280 6.70 -8.60 -8.82
CA ILE A 280 5.43 -8.84 -8.13
C ILE A 280 5.05 -7.57 -7.39
N VAL A 281 3.86 -7.05 -7.68
CA VAL A 281 3.25 -5.94 -6.94
C VAL A 281 1.84 -6.29 -6.48
N THR A 282 1.24 -5.49 -5.61
CA THR A 282 -0.19 -5.59 -5.31
C THR A 282 -1.00 -4.56 -6.08
N ASN A 283 -2.31 -4.76 -6.17
CA ASN A 283 -3.27 -3.77 -6.68
C ASN A 283 -3.68 -2.72 -5.61
N THR A 284 -2.81 -2.38 -4.65
CA THR A 284 -3.05 -1.21 -3.76
C THR A 284 -3.09 0.12 -4.53
N LEU A 285 -2.57 0.14 -5.76
CA LEU A 285 -2.75 1.19 -6.75
C LEU A 285 -3.28 0.56 -8.04
N PRO A 286 -4.09 1.28 -8.84
CA PRO A 286 -4.48 0.81 -10.17
C PRO A 286 -3.25 0.72 -11.08
N ILE A 287 -3.12 -0.40 -11.77
CA ILE A 287 -2.06 -0.64 -12.76
C ILE A 287 -2.72 -0.62 -14.14
N GLY A 288 -2.54 0.48 -14.87
CA GLY A 288 -3.04 0.62 -16.23
C GLY A 288 -2.28 -0.26 -17.23
N GLU A 289 -2.91 -0.56 -18.37
CA GLU A 289 -2.31 -1.37 -19.44
C GLU A 289 -0.98 -0.77 -19.94
N ASP A 290 -0.84 0.55 -19.88
CA ASP A 290 0.36 1.30 -20.24
C ASP A 290 1.55 1.02 -19.31
N LYS A 291 1.30 0.48 -18.12
CA LYS A 291 2.33 0.08 -17.14
C LYS A 291 2.62 -1.42 -17.15
N MET A 292 1.82 -2.22 -17.85
CA MET A 292 1.97 -3.67 -17.91
C MET A 292 3.17 -4.09 -18.77
N PHE A 293 3.85 -5.16 -18.35
CA PHE A 293 4.92 -5.82 -19.09
C PHE A 293 4.93 -7.33 -18.74
N PRO A 294 5.52 -8.21 -19.58
CA PRO A 294 5.37 -9.66 -19.43
C PRO A 294 5.78 -10.24 -18.07
N GLN A 295 6.76 -9.64 -17.41
CA GLN A 295 7.28 -10.06 -16.11
C GLN A 295 6.54 -9.45 -14.92
N LEU A 296 5.52 -8.60 -15.13
CA LEU A 296 4.76 -7.96 -14.05
C LEU A 296 3.59 -8.85 -13.62
N THR A 297 3.59 -9.26 -12.36
CA THR A 297 2.49 -9.95 -11.69
C THR A 297 1.84 -8.99 -10.69
N VAL A 298 0.51 -8.90 -10.74
CA VAL A 298 -0.27 -8.04 -9.84
C VAL A 298 -1.17 -8.92 -8.96
N LEU A 299 -0.91 -8.94 -7.65
CA LEU A 299 -1.71 -9.67 -6.66
C LEU A 299 -2.83 -8.80 -6.10
N SER A 300 -4.00 -9.39 -5.87
CA SER A 300 -5.11 -8.64 -5.25
C SER A 300 -4.94 -8.52 -3.74
N ILE A 301 -5.06 -7.29 -3.22
CA ILE A 301 -5.11 -6.99 -1.79
C ILE A 301 -6.53 -7.08 -1.21
N ALA A 302 -7.54 -7.34 -2.06
CA ALA A 302 -8.95 -7.31 -1.67
C ALA A 302 -9.30 -8.26 -0.50
N PRO A 303 -8.82 -9.52 -0.46
CA PRO A 303 -9.11 -10.41 0.68
C PRO A 303 -8.58 -9.86 2.01
N LEU A 304 -7.40 -9.23 2.00
CA LEU A 304 -6.82 -8.62 3.20
C LEU A 304 -7.68 -7.45 3.69
N LEU A 305 -8.08 -6.56 2.78
CA LEU A 305 -8.93 -5.42 3.12
C LEU A 305 -10.31 -5.86 3.60
N ALA A 306 -10.94 -6.82 2.93
CA ALA A 306 -12.25 -7.35 3.31
C ALA A 306 -12.24 -8.00 4.70
N ASN A 307 -11.24 -8.84 5.00
CA ASN A 307 -11.09 -9.44 6.33
C ASN A 307 -10.89 -8.37 7.42
N THR A 308 -10.14 -7.32 7.11
CA THR A 308 -9.92 -6.18 8.02
C THR A 308 -11.21 -5.41 8.27
N ILE A 309 -11.96 -5.07 7.22
CA ILE A 309 -13.24 -4.39 7.31
C ILE A 309 -14.21 -5.20 8.17
N ARG A 310 -14.30 -6.52 7.93
CA ARG A 310 -15.13 -7.44 8.71
C ARG A 310 -14.75 -7.42 10.20
N ALA A 311 -13.46 -7.56 10.51
CA ALA A 311 -12.98 -7.52 11.88
C ALA A 311 -13.28 -6.18 12.58
N VAL A 312 -13.03 -5.06 11.91
CA VAL A 312 -13.34 -3.71 12.43
C VAL A 312 -14.85 -3.54 12.66
N PHE A 313 -15.67 -3.98 11.71
CA PHE A 313 -17.13 -3.87 11.79
C PHE A 313 -17.71 -4.71 12.93
N GLU A 314 -17.26 -5.95 13.07
CA GLU A 314 -17.73 -6.89 14.09
C GLU A 314 -17.21 -6.56 15.50
N ASN A 315 -16.27 -5.62 15.63
CA ASN A 315 -15.44 -5.39 16.83
C ASN A 315 -14.57 -6.63 17.18
N GLY A 316 -14.19 -7.41 16.17
CA GLY A 316 -13.27 -8.53 16.31
C GLY A 316 -11.82 -8.06 16.44
N SER A 317 -10.93 -8.99 16.79
CA SER A 317 -9.49 -8.72 16.83
C SER A 317 -8.93 -8.62 15.41
N VAL A 318 -8.48 -7.43 15.02
CA VAL A 318 -7.70 -7.23 13.79
C VAL A 318 -6.33 -7.88 13.93
N THR A 319 -5.74 -7.85 15.14
CA THR A 319 -4.41 -8.41 15.45
C THR A 319 -4.31 -9.91 15.18
N GLY A 320 -5.41 -10.65 15.34
CA GLY A 320 -5.52 -12.07 15.02
C GLY A 320 -5.32 -12.40 13.53
N LEU A 321 -5.57 -11.44 12.62
CA LEU A 321 -5.31 -11.61 11.19
C LEU A 321 -3.80 -11.58 10.86
N PHE A 322 -2.97 -11.08 11.78
CA PHE A 322 -1.54 -10.82 11.59
C PHE A 322 -0.64 -11.61 12.55
N ASP A 323 -1.12 -12.71 13.15
CA ASP A 323 -0.38 -13.48 14.18
C ASP A 323 0.20 -12.61 15.30
N GLY A 324 -0.48 -11.50 15.65
CA GLY A 324 0.01 -10.56 16.66
C GLY A 324 0.91 -9.42 16.15
N SER A 325 1.10 -9.26 14.83
CA SER A 325 2.00 -8.26 14.23
C SER A 325 1.33 -7.00 13.65
N ALA A 326 0.07 -6.75 14.01
CA ALA A 326 -0.68 -5.55 13.60
C ALA A 326 -0.18 -4.27 14.28
#